data_AF-A0A354K7U3-F1
#
_entry.id   AF-A0A354K7U3-F1
#
_cell.length_a   1.000
_cell.length_b   1.000
_cell.length_c   1.000
_cell.angle_alpha   90.00
_cell.angle_beta   90.00
_cell.angle_gamma   90.00
#
_symmetry.space_group_name_H-M   'P 1'
#
loop_
_entity.id
_entity.type
_entity.pdbx_description
1 polymer ?
#
loop_
_entity_poly.entity_id
_entity_poly.type
_entity_poly.pdbx_seq_one_letter_code
_entity_poly.pdbx_strand_id
1 'polypeptide(L)'
;MTFSGDIVIIDPAEIVSDPADWQMCRFGAELSALGFTDYLFIDACDGWGSKVCDTNSGMEIGSFTADSGMLCVVLLEELLDYRSDLDKKTLRHADYCTVIRDFSGEVRADAEQGAIIGSGSVDFSTMPDECAKS
;
A
#
# COMPACT_ATOMS: atom_id res chain seq x y z
N MET A 1 9.03 -0.98 9.35
CA MET A 1 7.89 -1.27 10.25
C MET A 1 7.49 -2.71 10.08
N THR A 2 7.18 -3.42 11.17
CA THR A 2 6.73 -4.82 11.08
C THR A 2 5.22 -4.88 10.92
N PHE A 3 4.74 -5.71 10.02
CA PHE A 3 3.31 -6.00 9.82
C PHE A 3 3.05 -7.49 10.07
N SER A 4 1.85 -7.79 10.58
CA SER A 4 1.34 -9.16 10.71
C SER A 4 -0.14 -9.18 10.35
N GLY A 5 -0.50 -9.81 9.23
CA GLY A 5 -1.86 -9.86 8.71
C GLY A 5 -1.93 -9.61 7.20
N ASP A 6 -3.14 -9.43 6.69
CA ASP A 6 -3.34 -9.00 5.30
C ASP A 6 -2.95 -7.52 5.19
N ILE A 7 -1.98 -7.19 4.35
CA ILE A 7 -1.58 -5.79 4.09
C ILE A 7 -2.12 -5.33 2.74
N VAL A 8 -2.35 -4.02 2.63
CA VAL A 8 -2.82 -3.35 1.42
C VAL A 8 -1.85 -2.23 1.05
N ILE A 9 -1.34 -2.27 -0.18
CA ILE A 9 -0.54 -1.21 -0.79
C ILE A 9 -1.48 -0.37 -1.64
N ILE A 10 -1.64 0.92 -1.31
CA ILE A 10 -2.71 1.75 -1.86
C ILE A 10 -2.38 3.25 -1.75
N ASP A 11 -2.91 4.07 -2.65
CA ASP A 11 -2.90 5.52 -2.53
C ASP A 11 -3.82 5.96 -1.37
N PRO A 12 -3.37 6.78 -0.42
CA PRO A 12 -4.22 7.24 0.68
C PRO A 12 -5.48 7.99 0.24
N ALA A 13 -5.52 8.56 -0.97
CA ALA A 13 -6.74 9.17 -1.54
C ALA A 13 -7.86 8.15 -1.83
N GLU A 14 -7.52 6.87 -2.05
CA GLU A 14 -8.50 5.79 -2.21
C GLU A 14 -9.05 5.30 -0.86
N ILE A 15 -8.30 5.52 0.22
CA ILE A 15 -8.75 5.24 1.60
C ILE A 15 -9.70 6.35 2.06
N VAL A 16 -9.26 7.61 1.97
CA VAL A 16 -9.88 8.75 2.66
C VAL A 16 -10.75 9.57 1.70
N SER A 17 -12.04 9.23 1.65
CA SER A 17 -13.00 9.91 0.77
C SER A 17 -13.61 11.19 1.34
N ASP A 18 -13.57 11.38 2.66
CA ASP A 18 -14.11 12.59 3.30
C ASP A 18 -13.07 13.73 3.30
N PRO A 19 -13.41 14.94 2.79
CA PRO A 19 -12.45 16.05 2.71
C PRO A 19 -11.93 16.55 4.06
N ALA A 20 -12.71 16.44 5.14
CA ALA A 20 -12.26 16.83 6.47
C ALA A 20 -11.26 15.81 7.02
N ASP A 21 -11.55 14.52 6.84
CA ASP A 21 -10.62 13.45 7.20
C ASP A 21 -9.32 13.54 6.39
N TRP A 22 -9.41 13.89 5.11
CA TRP A 22 -8.25 14.08 4.23
C TRP A 22 -7.29 15.15 4.75
N GLN A 23 -7.83 16.26 5.25
CA GLN A 23 -7.04 17.30 5.91
C GLN A 23 -6.52 16.85 7.28
N MET A 24 -7.38 16.19 8.06
CA MET A 24 -7.08 15.76 9.43
C MET A 24 -5.94 14.74 9.48
N CYS A 25 -5.90 13.79 8.53
CA CYS A 25 -4.83 12.80 8.42
C CYS A 25 -3.62 13.29 7.61
N ARG A 26 -3.53 14.60 7.33
CA ARG A 26 -2.47 15.21 6.51
C ARG A 26 -2.23 14.45 5.21
N PHE A 27 -3.29 14.24 4.44
CA PHE A 27 -3.22 13.62 3.12
C PHE A 27 -2.68 12.17 3.14
N GLY A 28 -2.87 11.46 4.26
CA GLY A 28 -2.39 10.09 4.48
C GLY A 28 -1.13 9.98 5.32
N ALA A 29 -0.40 11.08 5.58
CA ALA A 29 0.82 11.02 6.39
C ALA A 29 0.54 10.74 7.89
N GLU A 30 -0.64 11.10 8.38
CA GLU A 30 -1.08 10.95 9.78
C GLU A 30 -2.38 10.13 9.87
N LEU A 31 -2.43 8.94 9.25
CA LEU A 31 -3.59 8.03 9.32
C LEU A 31 -3.98 7.62 10.75
N SER A 32 -3.06 7.72 11.72
CA SER A 32 -3.39 7.54 13.15
C SER A 32 -4.48 8.48 13.66
N ALA A 33 -4.67 9.66 13.05
CA ALA A 33 -5.78 10.54 13.36
C ALA A 33 -7.15 9.88 13.07
N LEU A 34 -7.20 8.95 12.12
CA LEU A 34 -8.40 8.22 11.70
C LEU A 34 -8.52 6.83 12.36
N GLY A 35 -7.60 6.49 13.27
CA GLY A 35 -7.64 5.23 14.03
C GLY A 35 -6.73 4.12 13.50
N PHE A 36 -5.97 4.34 12.42
CA PHE A 36 -4.97 3.37 11.95
C PHE A 36 -3.78 3.31 12.90
N THR A 37 -3.42 2.11 13.34
CA THR A 37 -2.29 1.89 14.24
C THR A 37 -1.07 1.33 13.51
N ASP A 38 -1.30 0.54 12.46
CA ASP A 38 -0.25 -0.07 11.67
C ASP A 38 -0.26 0.45 10.24
N TYR A 39 0.54 1.49 9.98
CA TYR A 39 0.68 2.04 8.64
C TYR A 39 2.08 2.56 8.32
N LEU A 40 2.42 2.49 7.04
CA LEU A 40 3.60 3.12 6.44
C LEU A 40 3.12 4.10 5.36
N PHE A 41 3.79 5.25 5.23
CA PHE A 41 3.48 6.27 4.24
C PHE A 41 4.76 6.74 3.51
N ILE A 42 4.63 7.08 2.22
CA ILE A 42 5.67 7.72 1.41
C ILE A 42 5.03 8.75 0.46
N ASP A 43 5.63 9.94 0.36
CA ASP A 43 5.18 11.10 -0.43
C ASP A 43 6.01 11.33 -1.71
N ALA A 44 6.59 10.26 -2.24
CA ALA A 44 7.53 10.32 -3.36
C ALA A 44 7.28 9.20 -4.38
N CYS A 45 6.04 8.81 -4.62
CA CYS A 45 5.73 7.71 -5.54
C CYS A 45 5.24 8.22 -6.90
N ASP A 46 6.07 8.14 -7.94
CA ASP A 46 5.66 8.35 -9.33
C ASP A 46 5.00 7.05 -9.84
N GLY A 47 3.72 6.86 -9.54
CA GLY A 47 3.11 5.52 -9.53
C GLY A 47 1.83 5.32 -10.34
N TRP A 48 1.67 5.94 -11.51
CA TRP A 48 0.45 5.73 -12.30
C TRP A 48 0.46 4.37 -13.01
N GLY A 49 -0.35 3.40 -12.55
CA GLY A 49 -0.39 2.04 -13.11
C GLY A 49 0.87 1.22 -12.81
N SER A 50 1.45 1.43 -11.63
CA SER A 50 2.67 0.76 -11.17
C SER A 50 2.40 -0.68 -10.70
N LYS A 51 3.47 -1.47 -10.67
CA LYS A 51 3.43 -2.90 -10.33
C LYS A 51 4.00 -3.16 -8.95
N VAL A 52 3.52 -4.22 -8.32
CA VAL A 52 4.14 -4.84 -7.16
C VAL A 52 4.72 -6.17 -7.62
N CYS A 53 6.01 -6.36 -7.38
CA CYS A 53 6.76 -7.51 -7.86
C CYS A 53 7.22 -8.34 -6.66
N ASP A 54 7.12 -9.67 -6.74
CA ASP A 54 7.84 -10.58 -5.85
C ASP A 54 9.33 -10.54 -6.24
N THR A 55 10.20 -10.12 -5.32
CA THR A 55 11.62 -9.89 -5.64
C THR A 55 12.44 -11.17 -5.75
N ASN A 56 11.90 -12.31 -5.31
CA ASN A 56 12.56 -13.61 -5.44
C ASN A 56 12.32 -14.22 -6.83
N SER A 57 11.10 -14.09 -7.34
CA SER A 57 10.71 -14.65 -8.64
C SER A 57 10.76 -13.64 -9.79
N GLY A 58 10.77 -12.34 -9.50
CA GLY A 58 10.62 -11.26 -10.48
C GLY A 58 9.20 -11.16 -11.07
N MET A 59 8.24 -11.92 -10.54
CA MET A 59 6.87 -11.96 -11.06
C MET A 59 6.04 -10.82 -10.49
N GLU A 60 5.18 -10.25 -11.34
CA GLU A 60 4.14 -9.32 -10.90
C GLU A 60 3.12 -10.05 -10.01
N ILE A 61 2.89 -9.52 -8.81
CA ILE A 61 1.93 -10.04 -7.83
C ILE A 61 0.76 -9.09 -7.59
N GLY A 62 0.80 -7.90 -8.16
CA GLY A 62 -0.28 -6.93 -8.13
C GLY A 62 0.10 -5.62 -8.81
N SER A 63 -0.82 -4.66 -8.80
CA SER A 63 -0.63 -3.31 -9.30
C SER A 63 -1.28 -2.29 -8.37
N PHE A 64 -0.93 -1.02 -8.55
CA PHE A 64 -1.55 0.09 -7.86
C PHE A 64 -1.49 1.36 -8.72
N THR A 65 -2.27 2.35 -8.30
CA THR A 65 -2.23 3.70 -8.85
C THR A 65 -1.97 4.67 -7.71
N ALA A 66 -0.98 5.56 -7.87
CA ALA A 66 -0.65 6.63 -6.94
C ALA A 66 -0.95 8.00 -7.58
N ASP A 67 -2.23 8.30 -7.81
CA ASP A 67 -2.69 9.55 -8.44
C ASP A 67 -2.31 10.79 -7.65
N SER A 68 -2.21 10.64 -6.32
CA SER A 68 -1.83 11.72 -5.42
C SER A 68 -0.30 11.89 -5.28
N GLY A 69 0.49 11.04 -5.96
CA GLY A 69 1.95 10.97 -5.79
C GLY A 69 2.39 10.30 -4.48
N MET A 70 1.45 9.70 -3.75
CA MET A 70 1.66 9.12 -2.43
C MET A 70 1.27 7.65 -2.41
N LEU A 71 1.90 6.89 -1.53
CA LEU A 71 1.58 5.48 -1.31
C LEU A 71 1.60 5.17 0.17
N CYS A 72 0.71 4.28 0.59
CA CYS A 72 0.70 3.76 1.95
C CYS A 72 0.59 2.24 1.99
N VAL A 73 1.07 1.66 3.08
CA VAL A 73 0.75 0.29 3.48
C VAL A 73 -0.08 0.36 4.74
N VAL A 74 -1.22 -0.33 4.75
CA VAL A 74 -2.11 -0.46 5.92
C VAL A 74 -2.50 -1.91 6.12
N LEU A 75 -2.98 -2.27 7.31
CA LEU A 75 -3.68 -3.52 7.51
C LEU A 75 -5.05 -3.49 6.83
N LEU A 76 -5.42 -4.58 6.15
CA LEU A 76 -6.72 -4.72 5.49
C LEU A 76 -7.88 -4.62 6.51
N GLU A 77 -7.69 -5.11 7.72
CA GLU A 77 -8.73 -5.01 8.76
C GLU A 77 -8.98 -3.56 9.19
N GLU A 78 -7.93 -2.78 9.44
CA GLU A 78 -8.06 -1.36 9.81
C GLU A 78 -8.70 -0.55 8.67
N LEU A 79 -8.34 -0.86 7.42
CA LEU A 79 -8.96 -0.25 6.25
C LEU A 79 -10.47 -0.52 6.20
N LEU A 80 -10.91 -1.75 6.46
CA LEU A 80 -12.33 -2.11 6.44
C LEU A 80 -13.09 -1.58 7.66
N ASP A 81 -12.43 -1.42 8.80
CA ASP A 81 -13.00 -0.79 9.99
C ASP A 81 -13.28 0.71 9.74
N TYR A 82 -12.37 1.41 9.05
CA TYR A 82 -12.57 2.80 8.64
C TYR A 82 -13.58 2.92 7.47
N ARG A 83 -13.42 2.10 6.42
CA ARG A 83 -14.26 2.10 5.20
C ARG A 83 -15.15 0.86 5.14
N SER A 84 -16.18 0.84 5.99
CA SER A 84 -17.16 -0.25 6.03
C SER A 84 -17.99 -0.41 4.74
N ASP A 85 -17.94 0.56 3.83
CA ASP A 85 -18.52 0.50 2.48
C ASP A 85 -17.65 -0.27 1.47
N LEU A 86 -16.37 -0.46 1.76
CA LEU A 86 -15.48 -1.31 0.98
C LEU A 86 -15.67 -2.77 1.36
N ASP A 87 -15.61 -3.66 0.37
CA ASP A 87 -15.59 -5.10 0.61
C ASP A 87 -14.30 -5.75 0.08
N LYS A 88 -13.95 -6.90 0.67
CA LYS A 88 -12.73 -7.65 0.32
C LYS A 88 -12.69 -8.11 -1.15
N LYS A 89 -13.85 -8.29 -1.80
CA LYS A 89 -13.91 -8.72 -3.22
C LYS A 89 -13.59 -7.55 -4.14
N THR A 90 -14.04 -6.35 -3.80
CA THR A 90 -13.73 -5.11 -4.53
C THR A 90 -12.23 -4.86 -4.52
N LEU A 91 -11.59 -4.92 -3.34
CA LEU A 91 -10.14 -4.72 -3.22
C LEU A 91 -9.31 -5.80 -3.92
N ARG A 92 -9.79 -7.05 -3.98
CA ARG A 92 -9.07 -8.15 -4.63
C ARG A 92 -8.93 -8.00 -6.15
N HIS A 93 -9.82 -7.25 -6.80
CA HIS A 93 -9.82 -7.07 -8.25
C HIS A 93 -9.63 -5.60 -8.65
N ALA A 94 -9.13 -4.79 -7.72
CA ALA A 94 -8.88 -3.39 -7.91
C ALA A 94 -7.53 -3.20 -8.60
N ASP A 95 -7.50 -2.45 -9.70
CA ASP A 95 -6.26 -2.03 -10.35
C ASP A 95 -5.58 -0.86 -9.60
N TYR A 96 -6.23 -0.32 -8.56
CA TYR A 96 -5.75 0.82 -7.76
C TYR A 96 -5.05 0.41 -6.46
N CYS A 97 -5.03 -0.88 -6.09
CA CYS A 97 -4.36 -1.36 -4.89
C CYS A 97 -3.88 -2.81 -5.01
N THR A 98 -2.88 -3.19 -4.22
CA THR A 98 -2.44 -4.58 -4.10
C THR A 98 -2.68 -5.10 -2.68
N VAL A 99 -3.33 -6.26 -2.57
CA VAL A 99 -3.50 -6.97 -1.29
C VAL A 99 -2.51 -8.13 -1.21
N ILE A 100 -1.63 -8.11 -0.20
CA ILE A 100 -0.71 -9.22 0.10
C ILE A 100 -1.25 -9.92 1.35
N ARG A 101 -1.63 -11.19 1.18
CA ARG A 101 -2.30 -11.98 2.23
C ARG A 101 -1.31 -12.64 3.17
N ASP A 102 -1.76 -12.81 4.41
CA ASP A 102 -1.02 -13.52 5.46
C ASP A 102 0.45 -13.02 5.54
N PHE A 103 0.64 -11.71 5.39
CA PHE A 103 1.96 -11.10 5.44
C PHE A 103 2.48 -11.11 6.87
N SER A 104 3.73 -11.51 7.04
CA SER A 104 4.45 -11.40 8.30
C SER A 104 5.88 -11.02 7.98
N GLY A 105 6.26 -9.79 8.29
CA GLY A 105 7.55 -9.27 7.86
C GLY A 105 7.75 -7.80 8.14
N GLU A 106 8.88 -7.28 7.66
CA GLU A 106 9.21 -5.87 7.69
C GLU A 106 8.85 -5.21 6.35
N VAL A 107 8.23 -4.05 6.42
CA VAL A 107 7.96 -3.16 5.29
C VAL A 107 8.66 -1.82 5.55
N ARG A 108 9.35 -1.29 4.54
CA ARG A 108 10.06 -0.01 4.61
C ARG A 108 9.82 0.83 3.36
N ALA A 109 9.90 2.14 3.54
CA ALA A 109 9.91 3.10 2.45
C ALA A 109 11.36 3.32 1.98
N ASP A 110 11.56 3.36 0.67
CA ASP A 110 12.77 3.82 0.01
C ASP A 110 12.48 5.19 -0.60
N ALA A 111 12.75 6.25 0.18
CA ALA A 111 12.44 7.62 -0.21
C ALA A 111 13.30 8.13 -1.37
N GLU A 112 14.48 7.55 -1.61
CA GLU A 112 15.33 7.93 -2.75
C GLU A 112 14.74 7.45 -4.07
N GLN A 113 14.11 6.28 -4.06
CA GLN A 113 13.54 5.64 -5.23
C GLN A 113 12.01 5.73 -5.32
N GLY A 114 11.36 6.27 -4.30
CA GLY A 114 9.91 6.42 -4.31
C GLY A 114 9.15 5.10 -4.17
N ALA A 115 9.74 4.14 -3.45
CA ALA A 115 9.26 2.76 -3.43
C ALA A 115 8.96 2.23 -2.03
N ILE A 116 8.14 1.18 -1.98
CA ILE A 116 7.87 0.38 -0.80
C ILE A 116 8.48 -1.01 -1.02
N ILE A 117 9.24 -1.46 -0.03
CA ILE A 117 9.94 -2.74 -0.04
C ILE A 117 9.49 -3.54 1.18
N GLY A 118 9.04 -4.77 0.95
CA GLY A 118 8.72 -5.72 2.00
C GLY A 118 9.67 -6.92 2.00
N SER A 119 10.01 -7.42 3.19
CA SER A 119 10.68 -8.70 3.36
C SER A 119 10.06 -9.51 4.49
N GLY A 120 9.81 -10.79 4.26
CA GLY A 120 9.10 -11.64 5.20
C GLY A 120 8.50 -12.90 4.56
N SER A 121 7.22 -13.15 4.82
CA SER A 121 6.50 -14.28 4.18
C SER A 121 6.41 -14.15 2.66
N VAL A 122 6.43 -12.92 2.14
CA VAL A 122 6.61 -12.59 0.72
C VAL A 122 7.59 -11.41 0.65
N ASP A 123 8.67 -11.56 -0.12
CA ASP A 123 9.56 -10.43 -0.41
C ASP A 123 9.01 -9.69 -1.64
N PHE A 124 8.78 -8.39 -1.52
CA PHE A 124 8.16 -7.60 -2.58
C PHE A 124 8.76 -6.20 -2.73
N SER A 125 8.58 -5.62 -3.91
CA SER A 125 8.96 -4.24 -4.22
C SER A 125 7.94 -3.58 -5.13
N THR A 126 7.73 -2.28 -4.95
CA THR A 126 6.96 -1.43 -5.88
C THR A 126 7.85 -0.79 -6.96
N MET A 127 9.14 -1.14 -7.02
CA MET A 127 10.06 -0.63 -8.03
C MET A 127 9.77 -1.27 -9.40
N PRO A 128 9.60 -0.47 -10.47
CA PRO A 128 9.29 -1.00 -11.80
C PRO A 128 10.33 -2.00 -12.34
N ASP A 129 11.62 -1.76 -12.04
CA ASP A 129 12.73 -2.56 -12.56
C ASP A 129 12.84 -3.96 -11.93
N GLU A 130 12.18 -4.21 -10.79
CA GLU A 130 12.19 -5.51 -10.11
C GLU A 130 11.31 -6.56 -10.81
N CYS A 131 10.32 -6.14 -11.59
CA CYS A 131 9.47 -7.06 -12.39
C CYS A 131 10.16 -7.54 -13.69
N ALA A 132 11.33 -7.00 -14.06
CA ALA A 132 11.97 -7.26 -15.35
C ALA A 132 13.04 -8.38 -15.32
N LYS A 133 13.18 -9.09 -14.19
CA LYS A 133 14.21 -10.15 -14.00
C LYS A 133 13.84 -11.52 -14.61
N SER A 134 12.91 -11.57 -15.57
CA SER A 134 12.51 -12.80 -16.29
C SER A 134 13.40 -13.15 -17.47
#